data_AF-A0A381TW89-F1
#
_entry.id   AF-A0A381TW89-F1
#
_cell.length_a   1.000
_cell.length_b   1.000
_cell.length_c   1.000
_cell.angle_alpha   90.00
_cell.angle_beta   90.00
_cell.angle_gamma   90.00
#
_symmetry.space_group_name_H-M   'P 1'
#
loop_
_entity.id
_entity.type
_entity.pdbx_description
1 polymer ?
#
loop_
_entity_poly.entity_id
_entity_poly.type
_entity_poly.pdbx_seq_one_letter_code
_entity_poly.pdbx_strand_id
1 'polypeptide(L)' 'MHTEQTRYRIVAREVLVENLSQEDAEYTMGVYHDQGRTDLVIEEYDPYAKRLGRDPDLH' A
#
# COMPACT_ATOMS: atom_id res chain seq x y z
N MET A 1 -0.52 35.24 -20.50
CA MET A 1 0.26 34.19 -19.83
C MET A 1 -0.65 33.56 -18.79
N HIS A 2 -1.19 32.37 -19.05
CA HIS A 2 -1.96 31.64 -18.05
C HIS A 2 -0.95 30.99 -17.10
N THR A 3 -0.84 31.52 -15.89
CA THR A 3 -0.17 30.82 -14.79
C THR A 3 -1.02 29.61 -14.46
N GLU A 4 -0.61 28.44 -14.94
CA GLU A 4 -1.12 27.17 -14.43
C GLU A 4 -0.85 27.15 -12.92
N GLN A 5 -1.90 27.41 -12.12
CA GLN A 5 -1.81 27.28 -10.67
C GLN A 5 -1.74 25.78 -10.38
N THR A 6 -0.53 25.27 -10.14
CA THR A 6 -0.36 23.93 -9.58
C THR A 6 -1.14 23.85 -8.27
N ARG A 7 -2.15 22.98 -8.22
CA ARG A 7 -2.95 22.71 -7.03
C ARG A 7 -2.65 21.31 -6.52
N TYR A 8 -2.48 21.20 -5.21
CA TYR A 8 -2.18 19.95 -4.53
C TYR A 8 -3.42 19.46 -3.79
N ARG A 9 -3.68 18.15 -3.80
CA ARG A 9 -4.77 17.51 -3.06
C ARG A 9 -4.21 16.51 -2.07
N ILE A 10 -4.89 16.33 -0.95
CA ILE A 10 -4.59 15.30 0.05
C ILE A 10 -5.48 14.11 -0.25
N VAL A 11 -4.88 12.92 -0.34
CA VAL A 11 -5.58 11.67 -0.60
C VAL A 11 -5.13 10.66 0.46
N ALA A 12 -6.09 9.97 1.06
CA ALA A 12 -5.81 8.81 1.91
C ALA A 12 -5.84 7.55 1.03
N ARG A 13 -4.81 6.71 1.13
CA ARG A 13 -4.81 5.35 0.56
C ARG A 13 -5.08 4.39 1.70
N GLU A 14 -6.00 3.46 1.48
CA GLU A 14 -6.31 2.39 2.43
C GLU A 14 -5.73 1.06 1.95
N VAL A 15 -5.37 0.18 2.89
CA VAL A 15 -4.91 -1.17 2.59
C VAL A 15 -6.14 -2.06 2.42
N LEU A 16 -6.33 -2.61 1.23
CA LEU A 16 -7.47 -3.49 0.94
C LEU A 16 -7.22 -4.93 1.42
N VAL A 17 -6.01 -5.44 1.21
CA VAL A 17 -5.57 -6.78 1.58
C VAL A 17 -4.09 -6.71 1.94
N GLU A 18 -3.67 -7.42 2.98
CA GLU A 18 -2.29 -7.46 3.46
C GLU A 18 -1.81 -8.91 3.67
N ASN A 19 -0.53 -9.09 3.97
CA ASN A 19 0.09 -10.40 4.24
C ASN A 19 -0.08 -11.42 3.10
N LEU A 20 0.03 -10.95 1.86
CA LEU A 20 -0.02 -11.78 0.66
C LEU A 20 1.39 -12.20 0.23
N SER A 21 1.49 -13.39 -0.38
CA SER A 21 2.66 -13.72 -1.20
C SER A 21 2.66 -12.85 -2.47
N GLN A 22 3.80 -12.80 -3.18
CA GLN A 22 3.87 -12.08 -4.44
C GLN A 22 2.83 -12.60 -5.47
N GLU A 23 2.71 -13.92 -5.60
CA GLU A 23 1.76 -14.55 -6.53
C GLU A 23 0.31 -14.21 -6.17
N ASP A 24 -0.04 -14.26 -4.88
CA ASP A 24 -1.39 -13.92 -4.43
C ASP A 24 -1.69 -12.42 -4.62
N ALA A 25 -0.69 -11.55 -4.44
CA ALA A 25 -0.83 -10.11 -4.67
C ALA A 25 -1.08 -9.80 -6.15
N GLU A 26 -0.32 -10.43 -7.05
CA GLU A 26 -0.49 -10.30 -8.51
C GLU A 26 -1.87 -10.81 -8.96
N TYR A 27 -2.29 -11.98 -8.47
CA TYR A 27 -3.61 -12.54 -8.76
C TYR A 27 -4.74 -11.60 -8.27
N THR A 28 -4.66 -11.15 -7.02
CA THR A 28 -5.64 -10.26 -6.40
C THR A 28 -5.72 -8.92 -7.14
N MET A 29 -4.58 -8.38 -7.58
CA MET A 29 -4.54 -7.17 -8.40
C MET A 29 -5.28 -7.35 -9.73
N GLY A 30 -5.07 -8.49 -10.41
CA GLY A 30 -5.80 -8.84 -11.63
C GLY A 30 -7.31 -8.84 -11.43
N VAL A 31 -7.77 -9.48 -10.35
CA VAL A 31 -9.20 -9.53 -9.99
C VAL A 31 -9.78 -8.13 -9.76
N TYR A 32 -9.06 -7.23 -9.09
CA TYR A 32 -9.52 -5.85 -8.90
C TYR A 32 -9.51 -5.03 -10.19
N HIS A 33 -8.50 -5.22 -11.03
CA HIS A 33 -8.41 -4.56 -12.32
C HIS A 33 -9.58 -4.96 -13.23
N ASP A 34 -9.97 -6.24 -13.23
CA ASP A 34 -11.14 -6.74 -13.97
C ASP A 34 -12.47 -6.16 -13.44
N GLN A 35 -12.52 -5.79 -12.16
CA GLN A 35 -13.65 -5.07 -11.55
C GLN A 35 -13.63 -3.56 -11.84
N GLY A 36 -12.65 -3.07 -12.61
CA GLY A 36 -12.51 -1.66 -12.97
C GLY A 36 -11.78 -0.81 -11.94
N ARG A 37 -11.17 -1.43 -10.91
CA ARG A 37 -10.31 -0.72 -9.93
C ARG A 37 -8.87 -0.71 -10.44
N THR A 38 -8.50 0.37 -11.13
CA THR A 38 -7.20 0.51 -11.79
C THR A 38 -6.24 1.46 -11.05
N ASP A 39 -6.68 2.07 -9.95
CA ASP A 39 -5.92 3.01 -9.12
C ASP A 39 -5.21 2.34 -7.93
N LEU A 40 -5.16 1.01 -7.92
CA LEU A 40 -4.51 0.21 -6.88
C LEU A 40 -3.00 0.06 -7.16
N VAL A 41 -2.23 -0.11 -6.08
CA VAL A 41 -0.79 -0.39 -6.13
C VAL A 41 -0.47 -1.54 -5.18
N ILE A 42 0.50 -2.38 -5.57
CA ILE A 42 1.10 -3.36 -4.66
C ILE A 42 2.24 -2.66 -3.93
N GLU A 43 2.22 -2.73 -2.61
CA GLU A 43 3.28 -2.20 -1.74
C GLU A 43 3.94 -3.38 -1.01
N GLU A 44 5.25 -3.54 -1.17
CA GLU A 44 6.03 -4.49 -0.38
C GLU A 44 6.27 -3.89 1.02
N TYR A 45 6.00 -4.67 2.06
CA TYR A 45 6.25 -4.27 3.44
C TYR A 45 6.81 -5.44 4.25
N ASP A 46 7.66 -5.13 5.23
CA ASP A 46 8.13 -6.12 6.20
C ASP A 46 7.17 -6.15 7.41
N PRO A 47 6.41 -7.25 7.62
CA PRO A 47 5.49 -7.37 8.75
C PRO A 47 6.22 -7.43 10.11
N TYR A 48 7.53 -7.71 10.12
CA TYR A 48 8.36 -7.77 11.32
C TYR A 48 9.15 -6.48 11.58
N ALA A 49 9.13 -5.50 10.68
CA ALA A 49 9.86 -4.23 10.88
C ALA A 49 9.44 -3.50 12.16
N LYS A 50 8.17 -3.64 12.59
CA LYS A 50 7.68 -3.10 13.88
C LYS A 50 8.06 -3.95 15.10
N ARG A 51 8.57 -5.17 14.92
CA ARG A 51 8.96 -6.09 16.00
C ARG A 51 10.41 -5.93 16.44
N LEU A 52 11.23 -5.19 15.68
CA LEU A 52 12.65 -4.94 15.99
C LEU A 52 12.87 -3.98 17.17
N GLY A 53 11.80 -3.48 17.81
CA GLY A 53 11.86 -2.61 18.98
C GLY A 53 11.36 -3.23 20.29
N ARG A 54 11.12 -4.55 20.34
CA ARG A 54 10.89 -5.22 21.62
C ARG A 54 12.27 -5.55 22.21
N ASP A 55 12.88 -4.54 22.82
CA ASP A 55 14.02 -4.74 23.73
C ASP A 55 13.71 -5.95 24.63
N PRO A 56 14.53 -7.00 24.61
CA PRO A 56 14.37 -8.15 25.50
C PRO A 56 14.83 -7.86 26.93
N ASP A 57 14.93 -6.58 27.32
CA ASP A 57 15.44 -6.15 28.62
C ASP A 57 14.40 -5.33 29.40
N LEU A 58 13.21 -5.90 29.58
CA LEU A 58 12.26 -5.44 30.60
C LEU A 58 11.99 -6.57 31.61
N HIS A 59 12.92 -6.64 32.55
CA HIS A 59 12.86 -7.12 33.94
C HIS A 59 12.87 -8.63 34.22
#